data_AF-A0A1I3KCP2-F1
#
_entry.id   AF-A0A1I3KCP2-F1
#
_cell.length_a   1.000
_cell.length_b   1.000
_cell.length_c   1.000
_cell.angle_alpha   90.00
_cell.angle_beta   90.00
_cell.angle_gamma   90.00
#
_symmetry.space_group_name_H-M   'P 1'
#
loop_
_entity.id
_entity.type
_entity.pdbx_description
1 polymer ?
#
loop_
_entity_poly.entity_id
_entity_poly.type
_entity_poly.pdbx_seq_one_letter_code
_entity_poly.pdbx_strand_id
1 'polypeptide(L)'
;MRKAFRRGLVVGKFSPLHLGHELLIHEALAQCEQLTLLSYSLPELSGCEAPRRQRWLQARFPDVPALVVTPACIQAWRGEGKVLPDLPHNEAPDHQQRQFVAELCQVVLGTTVDAVFTSESYGDGFAAHLTRCFGHPVQHVCVDQARSAVPISGTRLREDPHGLKAFLAPPVYADFVERIVLLGGESTGKSSLAAALAQALGSVHVAEYGRECWLARGGNLHYDDLLHIGFTQVEHENAAAERASRYLVCDTSPLTTLFYSDALFGRAEPELQRLAERPYGHILLCADDFPFVQDGTRQDDTFRRRQQAWYRDQLERRGWAYHELHGPLSERVAGALDLLQRPPQA
;
A
#
# COMPACT_ATOMS: atom_id res chain seq x y z
N MET A 1 15.10 -32.61 -9.41
CA MET A 1 14.30 -33.06 -10.57
C MET A 1 14.45 -32.04 -11.69
N ARG A 2 14.49 -32.48 -12.95
CA ARG A 2 14.53 -31.58 -14.11
C ARG A 2 13.17 -30.88 -14.24
N LYS A 3 13.16 -29.57 -14.44
CA LYS A 3 11.95 -28.77 -14.68
C LYS A 3 11.37 -29.11 -16.05
N ALA A 4 10.05 -28.96 -16.21
CA ALA A 4 9.36 -29.27 -17.46
C ALA A 4 9.67 -28.25 -18.57
N PHE A 5 9.85 -26.98 -18.18
CA PHE A 5 10.13 -25.87 -19.08
C PHE A 5 11.39 -25.13 -18.65
N ARG A 6 12.14 -24.58 -19.61
CA ARG A 6 13.30 -23.75 -19.28
C ARG A 6 12.85 -22.34 -18.92
N ARG A 7 11.95 -21.73 -19.71
CA ARG A 7 11.42 -20.38 -19.48
C ARG A 7 9.90 -20.37 -19.50
N GLY A 8 9.30 -19.95 -18.40
CA GLY A 8 7.86 -19.72 -18.26
C GLY A 8 7.50 -18.25 -18.26
N LEU A 9 6.25 -17.95 -18.60
CA LEU A 9 5.67 -16.62 -18.52
C LEU A 9 4.29 -16.66 -17.86
N VAL A 10 4.07 -15.76 -16.89
CA VAL A 10 2.73 -15.42 -16.38
C VAL A 10 2.44 -13.97 -16.74
N VAL A 11 1.30 -13.73 -17.38
CA VAL A 11 0.82 -12.38 -17.70
C VAL A 11 -0.44 -12.10 -16.90
N GLY A 12 -0.49 -10.96 -16.22
CA GLY A 12 -1.66 -10.58 -15.44
C GLY A 12 -1.70 -9.10 -15.10
N LYS A 13 -2.91 -8.55 -14.99
CA LYS A 13 -3.06 -7.19 -14.46
C LYS A 13 -2.60 -7.10 -13.00
N PHE A 14 -2.81 -8.17 -12.21
CA PHE A 14 -2.54 -8.22 -10.77
C PHE A 14 -3.16 -7.03 -10.01
N SER A 15 -4.43 -6.74 -10.31
CA SER A 15 -5.18 -5.59 -9.79
C SER A 15 -6.41 -6.01 -8.97
N PRO A 16 -6.26 -6.40 -7.69
CA PRO A 16 -5.01 -6.61 -6.96
C PRO A 16 -4.38 -7.98 -7.19
N LEU A 17 -3.12 -8.14 -6.76
CA LEU A 17 -2.49 -9.46 -6.64
C LEU A 17 -3.25 -10.26 -5.57
N HIS A 18 -3.64 -11.49 -5.87
CA HIS A 18 -4.51 -12.27 -4.99
C HIS A 18 -4.11 -13.74 -5.00
N LEU A 19 -4.60 -14.53 -4.05
CA LEU A 19 -4.18 -15.92 -3.88
C LEU A 19 -4.42 -16.80 -5.12
N GLY A 20 -5.40 -16.49 -5.97
CA GLY A 20 -5.56 -17.16 -7.27
C GLY A 20 -4.40 -16.89 -8.24
N HIS A 21 -3.87 -15.65 -8.27
CA HIS A 21 -2.67 -15.34 -9.03
C HIS A 21 -1.45 -16.01 -8.39
N GLU A 22 -1.35 -16.03 -7.05
CA GLU A 22 -0.24 -16.69 -6.36
C GLU A 22 -0.20 -18.20 -6.64
N LEU A 23 -1.37 -18.87 -6.67
CA LEU A 23 -1.49 -20.27 -7.08
C LEU A 23 -0.93 -20.49 -8.50
N LEU A 24 -1.36 -19.65 -9.46
CA LEU A 24 -0.88 -19.71 -10.84
C LEU A 24 0.65 -19.54 -10.93
N ILE A 25 1.20 -18.57 -10.19
CA ILE A 25 2.64 -18.28 -10.17
C ILE A 25 3.42 -19.43 -9.51
N HIS A 26 2.93 -20.00 -8.41
CA HIS A 26 3.57 -21.13 -7.76
C HIS A 26 3.60 -22.38 -8.65
N GLU A 27 2.52 -22.64 -9.39
CA GLU A 27 2.49 -23.74 -10.37
C GLU A 27 3.51 -23.51 -11.48
N ALA A 28 3.63 -22.27 -11.98
CA ALA A 28 4.64 -21.92 -12.97
C ALA A 28 6.07 -22.10 -12.43
N LEU A 29 6.34 -21.66 -11.19
CA LEU A 29 7.64 -21.85 -10.52
C LEU A 29 7.97 -23.33 -10.31
N ALA A 30 6.98 -24.18 -10.03
CA ALA A 30 7.19 -25.62 -9.88
C ALA A 30 7.67 -26.26 -11.18
N GLN A 31 7.23 -25.76 -12.33
CA GLN A 31 7.48 -26.35 -13.64
C GLN A 31 8.59 -25.69 -14.47
N CYS A 32 9.05 -24.48 -14.11
CA CYS A 32 10.04 -23.72 -14.89
C CYS A 32 11.42 -23.61 -14.21
N GLU A 33 12.50 -23.58 -15.00
CA GLU A 33 13.84 -23.19 -14.52
C GLU A 33 13.92 -21.68 -14.27
N GLN A 34 13.31 -20.88 -15.15
CA GLN A 34 13.19 -19.44 -15.04
C GLN A 34 11.74 -19.03 -15.30
N LEU A 35 11.21 -18.12 -14.49
CA LEU A 35 9.87 -17.57 -14.65
C LEU A 35 9.95 -16.04 -14.76
N THR A 36 9.20 -15.47 -15.69
CA THR A 36 9.00 -14.02 -15.77
C THR A 36 7.53 -13.70 -15.51
N LEU A 37 7.29 -12.67 -14.70
CA LEU A 37 5.96 -12.10 -14.47
C LEU A 37 5.85 -10.81 -15.28
N LEU A 38 4.80 -10.70 -16.09
CA LEU A 38 4.51 -9.49 -16.86
C LEU A 38 3.18 -8.90 -16.39
N SER A 39 3.20 -7.60 -16.09
CA SER A 39 2.02 -6.88 -15.63
C SER A 39 1.83 -5.57 -16.32
N TYR A 40 0.63 -5.33 -16.83
CA TYR A 40 0.24 -4.04 -17.39
C TYR A 40 -1.27 -3.86 -17.33
N SER A 41 -1.70 -2.60 -17.28
CA SER A 41 -3.11 -2.21 -17.33
C SER A 41 -3.19 -0.80 -17.92
N LEU A 42 -4.09 -0.59 -18.88
CA LEU A 42 -4.37 0.73 -19.43
C LEU A 42 -5.88 0.86 -19.70
N PRO A 43 -6.63 1.73 -19.02
CA PRO A 43 -6.20 2.57 -17.89
C PRO A 43 -5.75 1.74 -16.68
N GLU A 44 -5.05 2.41 -15.76
CA GLU A 44 -4.83 1.86 -14.43
C GLU A 44 -6.17 1.68 -13.70
N LEU A 45 -6.24 0.68 -12.83
CA LEU A 45 -7.42 0.41 -12.01
C LEU A 45 -7.21 1.06 -10.64
N SER A 46 -8.22 1.79 -10.16
CA SER A 46 -8.17 2.52 -8.89
C SER A 46 -7.71 1.62 -7.73
N GLY A 47 -6.73 2.10 -6.97
CA GLY A 47 -6.13 1.38 -5.84
C GLY A 47 -5.18 0.25 -6.25
N CYS A 48 -4.93 0.07 -7.55
CA CYS A 48 -4.08 -0.97 -8.14
C CYS A 48 -3.10 -0.40 -9.19
N GLU A 49 -2.65 0.82 -8.98
CA GLU A 49 -1.71 1.51 -9.87
C GLU A 49 -0.38 0.77 -9.95
N ALA A 50 0.38 0.97 -11.03
CA ALA A 50 1.67 0.30 -11.27
C ALA A 50 2.63 0.25 -10.07
N PRO A 51 2.85 1.33 -9.28
CA PRO A 51 3.72 1.25 -8.11
C PRO A 51 3.23 0.25 -7.04
N ARG A 52 1.91 0.15 -6.83
CA ARG A 52 1.33 -0.83 -5.90
C ARG A 52 1.55 -2.25 -6.41
N ARG A 53 1.25 -2.49 -7.70
CA ARG A 53 1.47 -3.79 -8.34
C ARG A 53 2.93 -4.24 -8.28
N GLN A 54 3.88 -3.34 -8.52
CA GLN A 54 5.31 -3.62 -8.39
C GLN A 54 5.66 -4.04 -6.96
N ARG A 55 5.20 -3.29 -5.95
CA ARG A 55 5.45 -3.63 -4.54
C ARG A 55 4.83 -4.98 -4.17
N TRP A 56 3.61 -5.28 -4.62
CA TRP A 56 2.96 -6.56 -4.35
C TRP A 56 3.74 -7.72 -4.95
N LEU A 57 4.11 -7.64 -6.24
CA LEU A 57 4.89 -8.68 -6.90
C LEU A 57 6.27 -8.85 -6.24
N GLN A 58 6.97 -7.76 -5.91
CA GLN A 58 8.26 -7.82 -5.24
C GLN A 58 8.17 -8.42 -3.83
N ALA A 59 7.13 -8.08 -3.07
CA ALA A 59 6.93 -8.59 -1.71
C ALA A 59 6.55 -10.07 -1.69
N ARG A 60 5.81 -10.55 -2.70
CA ARG A 60 5.33 -11.94 -2.77
C ARG A 60 6.27 -12.87 -3.53
N PHE A 61 7.00 -12.35 -4.51
CA PHE A 61 7.87 -13.10 -5.42
C PHE A 61 9.21 -12.37 -5.63
N PRO A 62 10.01 -12.15 -4.56
CA PRO A 62 11.22 -11.31 -4.63
C PRO A 62 12.29 -11.84 -5.59
N ASP A 63 12.34 -13.16 -5.78
CA ASP A 63 13.33 -13.85 -6.62
C ASP A 63 12.85 -14.05 -8.07
N VAL A 64 11.66 -13.56 -8.43
CA VAL A 64 11.08 -13.73 -9.75
C VAL A 64 11.12 -12.40 -10.50
N PRO A 65 11.78 -12.33 -11.67
CA PRO A 65 11.73 -11.15 -12.52
C PRO A 65 10.28 -10.73 -12.82
N ALA A 66 9.90 -9.55 -12.31
CA ALA A 66 8.58 -8.98 -12.50
C ALA A 66 8.69 -7.64 -13.24
N LEU A 67 8.05 -7.56 -14.41
CA LEU A 67 8.01 -6.35 -15.23
C LEU A 67 6.61 -5.73 -15.18
N VAL A 68 6.49 -4.62 -14.44
CA VAL A 68 5.26 -3.80 -14.43
C VAL A 68 5.40 -2.69 -15.47
N VAL A 69 4.75 -2.89 -16.63
CA VAL A 69 4.86 -1.99 -17.78
C VAL A 69 3.84 -0.86 -17.68
N THR A 70 4.32 0.36 -17.87
CA THR A 70 3.52 1.58 -17.98
C THR A 70 3.80 2.28 -19.31
N PRO A 71 2.96 3.26 -19.73
CA PRO A 71 3.28 4.07 -20.90
C PRO A 71 4.65 4.75 -20.81
N ALA A 72 5.09 5.15 -19.60
CA ALA A 72 6.41 5.74 -19.38
C ALA A 72 7.54 4.75 -19.66
N CYS A 73 7.38 3.46 -19.31
CA CYS A 73 8.34 2.41 -19.66
C CYS A 73 8.50 2.28 -21.18
N ILE A 74 7.39 2.29 -21.93
CA ILE A 74 7.41 2.22 -23.39
C ILE A 74 8.16 3.41 -23.99
N GLN A 75 7.90 4.63 -23.51
CA GLN A 75 8.60 5.82 -23.99
C GLN A 75 10.10 5.77 -23.67
N ALA A 76 10.47 5.31 -22.47
CA ALA A 76 11.88 5.14 -22.09
C ALA A 76 12.60 4.15 -23.03
N TRP A 77 12.01 2.98 -23.29
CA TRP A 77 12.58 1.99 -24.20
C TRP A 77 12.68 2.47 -25.65
N ARG A 78 11.70 3.25 -26.13
CA ARG A 78 11.80 3.90 -27.45
C ARG A 78 12.93 4.92 -27.51
N GLY A 79 13.16 5.66 -26.42
CA GLY A 79 14.32 6.55 -26.27
C GLY A 79 15.66 5.81 -26.34
N GLU A 80 15.69 4.53 -25.93
CA GLU A 80 16.84 3.62 -26.07
C GLU A 80 16.95 3.00 -27.49
N GLY A 81 16.06 3.35 -28.43
CA GLY A 81 16.05 2.84 -29.79
C GLY A 81 15.27 1.54 -30.00
N LYS A 82 14.54 1.04 -28.99
CA LYS A 82 13.67 -0.14 -29.14
C LYS A 82 12.41 0.22 -29.92
N VAL A 83 12.03 -0.63 -30.88
CA VAL A 83 10.79 -0.48 -31.64
C VAL A 83 9.70 -1.30 -30.96
N LEU A 84 8.79 -0.61 -30.28
CA LEU A 84 7.64 -1.19 -29.56
C LEU A 84 6.37 -0.42 -29.90
N PRO A 85 5.20 -1.05 -29.93
CA PRO A 85 3.91 -0.39 -30.06
C PRO A 85 3.54 0.28 -28.74
N ASP A 86 2.44 1.03 -28.75
CA ASP A 86 1.89 1.59 -27.52
C ASP A 86 1.36 0.48 -26.61
N LEU A 87 1.35 0.75 -25.30
CA LEU A 87 0.73 -0.13 -24.33
C LEU A 87 -0.75 -0.34 -24.71
N PRO A 88 -1.22 -1.57 -24.92
CA PRO A 88 -2.59 -1.81 -25.35
C PRO A 88 -3.59 -1.46 -24.25
N HIS A 89 -4.73 -0.91 -24.66
CA HIS A 89 -5.88 -0.68 -23.76
C HIS A 89 -6.41 -2.01 -23.22
N ASN A 90 -7.03 -1.98 -22.04
CA ASN A 90 -7.60 -3.12 -21.34
C ASN A 90 -8.71 -3.83 -22.12
N GLU A 91 -9.33 -3.12 -23.05
CA GLU A 91 -10.40 -3.57 -23.95
C GLU A 91 -9.88 -3.87 -25.36
N ALA A 92 -8.57 -3.73 -25.60
CA ALA A 92 -7.97 -4.07 -26.88
C ALA A 92 -8.20 -5.56 -27.20
N PRO A 93 -8.44 -5.91 -28.46
CA PRO A 93 -8.64 -7.30 -28.87
C PRO A 93 -7.47 -8.21 -28.49
N ASP A 94 -7.77 -9.48 -28.24
CA ASP A 94 -6.80 -10.51 -27.87
C ASP A 94 -5.54 -10.55 -28.74
N HIS A 95 -5.68 -10.40 -30.06
CA HIS A 95 -4.52 -10.46 -30.96
C HIS A 95 -3.53 -9.31 -30.70
N GLN A 96 -4.02 -8.12 -30.33
CA GLN A 96 -3.18 -6.97 -30.00
C GLN A 96 -2.47 -7.18 -28.66
N GLN A 97 -3.17 -7.74 -27.67
CA GLN A 97 -2.59 -8.12 -26.38
C GLN A 97 -1.46 -9.14 -26.57
N ARG A 98 -1.70 -10.19 -27.35
CA ARG A 98 -0.74 -11.28 -27.59
C ARG A 98 0.48 -10.80 -28.37
N GLN A 99 0.28 -9.95 -29.39
CA GLN A 99 1.36 -9.36 -30.17
C GLN A 99 2.25 -8.47 -29.29
N PHE A 100 1.64 -7.62 -28.47
CA PHE A 100 2.37 -6.77 -27.53
C PHE A 100 3.27 -7.59 -26.59
N VAL A 101 2.76 -8.69 -26.03
CA VAL A 101 3.56 -9.57 -25.16
C VAL A 101 4.70 -10.25 -25.92
N ALA A 102 4.46 -10.70 -27.16
CA ALA A 102 5.50 -11.30 -28.00
C ALA A 102 6.67 -10.33 -28.23
N GLU A 103 6.34 -9.08 -28.57
CA GLU A 103 7.32 -8.02 -28.80
C GLU A 103 8.07 -7.63 -27.53
N LEU A 104 7.38 -7.53 -26.39
CA LEU A 104 8.07 -7.31 -25.11
C LEU A 104 9.07 -8.42 -24.80
N CYS A 105 8.72 -9.68 -25.05
CA CYS A 105 9.66 -10.79 -24.83
C CYS A 105 10.90 -10.63 -25.72
N GLN A 106 10.72 -10.43 -27.02
CA GLN A 106 11.82 -10.37 -27.98
C GLN A 106 12.67 -9.09 -27.85
N VAL A 107 12.03 -7.93 -27.70
CA VAL A 107 12.67 -6.61 -27.78
C VAL A 107 13.13 -6.09 -26.42
N VAL A 108 12.36 -6.36 -25.35
CA VAL A 108 12.69 -5.86 -24.01
C VAL A 108 13.40 -6.91 -23.19
N LEU A 109 12.87 -8.14 -23.12
CA LEU A 109 13.50 -9.22 -22.34
C LEU A 109 14.67 -9.89 -23.09
N GLY A 110 14.79 -9.66 -24.41
CA GLY A 110 15.84 -10.26 -25.23
C GLY A 110 15.76 -11.79 -25.29
N THR A 111 14.58 -12.37 -25.03
CA THR A 111 14.41 -13.81 -24.89
C THR A 111 13.00 -14.25 -25.27
N THR A 112 12.81 -15.54 -25.48
CA THR A 112 11.50 -16.17 -25.73
C THR A 112 11.11 -17.05 -24.54
N VAL A 113 9.89 -17.59 -24.54
CA VAL A 113 9.41 -18.50 -23.49
C VAL A 113 8.96 -19.82 -24.09
N ASP A 114 9.05 -20.90 -23.33
CA ASP A 114 8.66 -22.24 -23.76
C ASP A 114 7.26 -22.63 -23.26
N ALA A 115 6.78 -21.94 -22.21
CA ALA A 115 5.42 -22.10 -21.71
C ALA A 115 4.80 -20.77 -21.23
N VAL A 116 3.49 -20.65 -21.40
CA VAL A 116 2.64 -19.63 -20.78
C VAL A 116 1.67 -20.29 -19.81
N PHE A 117 1.51 -19.69 -18.64
CA PHE A 117 0.61 -20.18 -17.60
C PHE A 117 -0.57 -19.23 -17.48
N THR A 118 -1.79 -19.75 -17.60
CA THR A 118 -3.01 -18.95 -17.43
C THR A 118 -4.07 -19.73 -16.67
N SER A 119 -5.06 -19.01 -16.12
CA SER A 119 -6.30 -19.60 -15.58
C SER A 119 -7.50 -19.32 -16.49
N GLU A 120 -7.26 -19.00 -17.76
CA GLU A 120 -8.24 -18.38 -18.65
C GLU A 120 -8.39 -19.18 -19.96
N SER A 121 -9.57 -19.12 -20.58
CA SER A 121 -9.86 -19.90 -21.80
C SER A 121 -9.08 -19.45 -23.03
N TYR A 122 -8.52 -18.23 -23.01
CA TYR A 122 -7.75 -17.70 -24.14
C TYR A 122 -6.33 -18.29 -24.24
N GLY A 123 -5.87 -19.04 -23.23
CA GLY A 123 -4.46 -19.44 -23.12
C GLY A 123 -3.92 -20.27 -24.29
N ASP A 124 -4.73 -21.15 -24.88
CA ASP A 124 -4.32 -21.94 -26.06
C ASP A 124 -4.05 -21.03 -27.27
N GLY A 125 -4.94 -20.06 -27.50
CA GLY A 125 -4.77 -19.06 -28.56
C GLY A 125 -3.59 -18.13 -28.32
N PHE A 126 -3.22 -17.91 -27.05
CA PHE A 126 -2.04 -17.13 -26.67
C PHE A 126 -0.76 -17.90 -26.97
N ALA A 127 -0.64 -19.15 -26.51
CA ALA A 127 0.50 -20.01 -26.80
C ALA A 127 0.71 -20.25 -28.30
N ALA A 128 -0.38 -20.46 -29.06
CA ALA A 128 -0.33 -20.59 -30.51
C ALA A 128 0.14 -19.30 -31.22
N HIS A 129 -0.20 -18.13 -30.67
CA HIS A 129 0.32 -16.86 -31.20
C HIS A 129 1.82 -16.71 -30.93
N LEU A 130 2.27 -16.94 -29.69
CA LEU A 130 3.69 -16.87 -29.34
C LEU A 130 4.53 -17.89 -30.12
N THR A 131 4.02 -19.10 -30.34
CA THR A 131 4.67 -20.12 -31.17
C THR A 131 5.00 -19.60 -32.58
N ARG A 132 4.05 -18.88 -33.19
CA ARG A 132 4.25 -18.27 -34.51
C ARG A 132 5.29 -17.16 -34.48
N CYS A 133 5.24 -16.28 -33.48
CA CYS A 133 6.16 -15.14 -33.38
C CYS A 133 7.60 -15.56 -33.01
N PHE A 134 7.76 -16.62 -32.21
CA PHE A 134 9.05 -17.08 -31.71
C PHE A 134 9.70 -18.14 -32.60
N GLY A 135 8.96 -18.75 -33.52
CA GLY A 135 9.47 -19.78 -34.43
C GLY A 135 9.78 -21.12 -33.76
N HIS A 136 9.29 -21.34 -32.52
CA HIS A 136 9.40 -22.61 -31.81
C HIS A 136 8.14 -22.85 -30.96
N PRO A 137 7.83 -24.12 -30.60
CA PRO A 137 6.66 -24.42 -29.79
C PRO A 137 6.67 -23.70 -28.44
N VAL A 138 5.53 -23.10 -28.10
CA VAL A 138 5.19 -22.58 -26.77
C VAL A 138 3.98 -23.34 -26.27
N GLN A 139 4.06 -23.91 -25.07
CA GLN A 139 2.97 -24.68 -24.48
C GLN A 139 2.09 -23.81 -23.59
N HIS A 140 0.78 -23.98 -23.68
CA HIS A 140 -0.13 -23.44 -22.67
C HIS A 140 -0.27 -24.43 -21.51
N VAL A 141 -0.11 -23.94 -20.29
CA VAL A 141 -0.44 -24.67 -19.06
C VAL A 141 -1.61 -23.96 -18.38
N CYS A 142 -2.77 -24.60 -18.43
CA CYS A 142 -3.99 -24.10 -17.81
C CYS A 142 -4.04 -24.50 -16.33
N VAL A 143 -4.19 -23.54 -15.41
CA VAL A 143 -4.19 -23.77 -13.96
C VAL A 143 -5.48 -23.24 -13.35
N ASP A 144 -6.21 -24.12 -12.66
CA ASP A 144 -7.43 -23.79 -11.90
C ASP A 144 -8.45 -22.90 -12.67
N GLN A 145 -8.72 -23.24 -13.93
CA GLN A 145 -9.64 -22.46 -14.77
C GLN A 145 -11.05 -22.31 -14.18
N ALA A 146 -11.53 -23.36 -13.52
CA ALA A 146 -12.82 -23.35 -12.83
C ALA A 146 -12.80 -22.59 -11.49
N ARG A 147 -11.63 -22.09 -11.06
CA ARG A 147 -11.41 -21.40 -9.78
C ARG A 147 -11.93 -22.21 -8.60
N SER A 148 -11.71 -23.52 -8.65
CA SER A 148 -12.17 -24.47 -7.64
C SER A 148 -11.22 -24.51 -6.44
N ALA A 149 -9.92 -24.31 -6.68
CA ALA A 149 -8.95 -24.23 -5.60
C ALA A 149 -9.00 -22.85 -4.91
N VAL A 150 -9.09 -21.76 -5.68
CA VAL A 150 -9.22 -20.41 -5.12
C VAL A 150 -10.37 -19.64 -5.81
N PRO A 151 -11.57 -19.61 -5.21
CA PRO A 151 -12.79 -19.07 -5.85
C PRO A 151 -12.86 -17.53 -5.83
N ILE A 152 -11.91 -16.87 -6.50
CA ILE A 152 -11.76 -15.42 -6.50
C ILE A 152 -11.52 -14.84 -7.90
N SER A 153 -11.85 -13.56 -8.08
CA SER A 153 -11.45 -12.78 -9.26
C SER A 153 -11.03 -11.38 -8.84
N GLY A 154 -10.16 -10.76 -9.63
CA GLY A 154 -9.76 -9.36 -9.39
C GLY A 154 -10.95 -8.40 -9.40
N THR A 155 -12.00 -8.66 -10.20
CA THR A 155 -13.20 -7.81 -10.23
C THR A 155 -13.94 -7.82 -8.90
N ARG A 156 -14.24 -9.00 -8.36
CA ARG A 156 -14.91 -9.12 -7.04
C ARG A 156 -14.08 -8.48 -5.93
N LEU A 157 -12.77 -8.67 -5.96
CA LEU A 157 -11.85 -8.08 -4.98
C LEU A 157 -11.81 -6.55 -5.00
N ARG A 158 -11.96 -5.93 -6.18
CA ARG A 158 -12.01 -4.47 -6.28
C ARG A 158 -13.34 -3.89 -5.79
N GLU A 159 -14.42 -4.67 -5.84
CA GLU A 159 -15.73 -4.26 -5.32
C GLU A 159 -15.78 -4.33 -3.79
N ASP A 160 -15.17 -5.33 -3.18
CA ASP A 160 -15.13 -5.50 -1.72
C ASP A 160 -13.80 -6.10 -1.22
N PRO A 161 -12.72 -5.30 -1.13
CA PRO A 161 -11.42 -5.79 -0.67
C PRO A 161 -11.43 -6.18 0.82
N HIS A 162 -12.35 -5.61 1.61
CA HIS A 162 -12.44 -5.88 3.05
C HIS A 162 -13.16 -7.20 3.35
N GLY A 163 -14.31 -7.44 2.72
CA GLY A 163 -15.04 -8.71 2.88
C GLY A 163 -14.32 -9.89 2.23
N LEU A 164 -13.46 -9.62 1.24
CA LEU A 164 -12.66 -10.64 0.55
C LEU A 164 -11.18 -10.65 0.99
N LYS A 165 -10.85 -10.03 2.12
CA LYS A 165 -9.48 -9.95 2.68
C LYS A 165 -8.75 -11.30 2.71
N ALA A 166 -9.46 -12.39 2.97
CA ALA A 166 -8.88 -13.73 3.05
C ALA A 166 -8.20 -14.21 1.76
N PHE A 167 -8.49 -13.57 0.61
CA PHE A 167 -7.88 -13.85 -0.68
C PHE A 167 -6.69 -12.93 -1.03
N LEU A 168 -6.29 -12.05 -0.11
CA LEU A 168 -5.17 -11.15 -0.27
C LEU A 168 -4.08 -11.49 0.73
N ALA A 169 -2.83 -11.56 0.27
CA ALA A 169 -1.71 -11.65 1.18
C ALA A 169 -1.64 -10.36 2.04
N PRO A 170 -1.18 -10.43 3.30
CA PRO A 170 -1.09 -9.27 4.19
C PRO A 170 -0.46 -7.99 3.58
N PRO A 171 0.70 -8.05 2.88
CA PRO A 171 1.29 -6.86 2.27
C PRO A 171 0.48 -6.29 1.10
N VAL A 172 -0.39 -7.10 0.47
CA VAL A 172 -1.32 -6.61 -0.56
C VAL A 172 -2.53 -5.94 0.09
N TYR A 173 -3.10 -6.60 1.10
CA TYR A 173 -4.26 -6.06 1.82
C TYR A 173 -3.94 -4.72 2.52
N ALA A 174 -2.71 -4.54 3.01
CA ALA A 174 -2.26 -3.32 3.69
C ALA A 174 -2.47 -2.02 2.87
N ASP A 175 -2.50 -2.10 1.54
CA ASP A 175 -2.74 -0.96 0.65
C ASP A 175 -4.24 -0.57 0.53
N PHE A 176 -5.13 -1.41 1.04
CA PHE A 176 -6.57 -1.16 1.15
C PHE A 176 -6.98 -0.71 2.56
N VAL A 177 -6.07 -0.74 3.54
CA VAL A 177 -6.36 -0.32 4.91
C VAL A 177 -6.46 1.20 5.01
N GLU A 178 -7.60 1.67 5.53
CA GLU A 178 -7.85 3.09 5.80
C GLU A 178 -7.17 3.51 7.11
N ARG A 179 -6.34 4.56 7.07
CA ARG A 179 -5.63 5.05 8.26
C ARG A 179 -6.39 6.18 8.93
N ILE A 180 -6.59 6.06 10.23
CA ILE A 180 -7.17 7.06 11.13
C ILE A 180 -6.04 7.62 11.98
N VAL A 181 -5.65 8.88 11.78
CA VAL A 181 -4.64 9.53 12.62
C VAL A 181 -5.28 10.29 13.76
N LEU A 182 -4.70 10.12 14.95
CA LEU A 182 -5.01 10.92 16.12
C LEU A 182 -3.96 12.02 16.27
N LEU A 183 -4.41 13.28 16.20
CA LEU A 183 -3.61 14.46 16.44
C LEU A 183 -4.09 15.16 17.70
N GLY A 184 -3.24 16.02 18.26
CA GLY A 184 -3.59 16.90 19.35
C GLY A 184 -2.49 17.02 20.40
N GLY A 185 -2.68 17.99 21.29
CA GLY A 185 -1.71 18.36 22.32
C GLY A 185 -1.27 17.20 23.22
N GLU A 186 -0.20 17.39 23.98
CA GLU A 186 0.14 16.49 25.09
C GLU A 186 -1.05 16.30 26.04
N SER A 187 -1.25 15.06 26.49
CA SER A 187 -2.29 14.73 27.48
C SER A 187 -3.74 14.99 27.06
N THR A 188 -4.04 15.01 25.76
CA THR A 188 -5.43 15.09 25.24
C THR A 188 -6.11 13.73 25.09
N GLY A 189 -5.52 12.67 25.66
CA GLY A 189 -6.09 11.31 25.67
C GLY A 189 -5.89 10.49 24.40
N LYS A 190 -5.00 10.90 23.48
CA LYS A 190 -4.73 10.22 22.20
C LYS A 190 -4.46 8.73 22.36
N SER A 191 -3.52 8.34 23.21
CA SER A 191 -3.12 6.93 23.35
C SER A 191 -4.26 6.07 23.90
N SER A 192 -5.03 6.60 24.86
CA SER A 192 -6.23 5.92 25.38
C SER A 192 -7.31 5.80 24.30
N LEU A 193 -7.51 6.84 23.49
CA LEU A 193 -8.44 6.81 22.36
C LEU A 193 -7.98 5.83 21.27
N ALA A 194 -6.67 5.77 20.97
CA ALA A 194 -6.12 4.85 19.98
C ALA A 194 -6.43 3.40 20.31
N ALA A 195 -6.15 3.01 21.56
CA ALA A 195 -6.42 1.67 22.05
C ALA A 195 -7.92 1.35 22.06
N ALA A 196 -8.75 2.25 22.62
CA ALA A 196 -10.19 2.03 22.71
C ALA A 196 -10.88 1.99 21.34
N LEU A 197 -10.49 2.87 20.42
CA LEU A 197 -11.06 2.92 19.07
C LEU A 197 -10.64 1.70 18.24
N ALA A 198 -9.37 1.29 18.32
CA ALA A 198 -8.92 0.07 17.64
C ALA A 198 -9.67 -1.17 18.14
N GLN A 199 -9.89 -1.28 19.46
CA GLN A 199 -10.70 -2.36 20.04
C GLN A 199 -12.14 -2.33 19.51
N ALA A 200 -12.79 -1.17 19.49
CA ALA A 200 -14.16 -1.03 19.00
C ALA A 200 -14.30 -1.36 17.50
N LEU A 201 -13.25 -1.10 16.71
CA LEU A 201 -13.18 -1.42 15.28
C LEU A 201 -12.71 -2.86 14.99
N GLY A 202 -12.40 -3.66 16.01
CA GLY A 202 -11.82 -4.99 15.83
C GLY A 202 -10.51 -4.95 15.04
N SER A 203 -9.66 -3.96 15.32
CA SER A 203 -8.40 -3.72 14.63
C SER A 203 -7.23 -3.48 15.60
N VAL A 204 -6.11 -3.00 15.07
CA VAL A 204 -4.89 -2.66 15.81
C VAL A 204 -4.65 -1.15 15.79
N HIS A 205 -3.81 -0.68 16.71
CA HIS A 205 -3.29 0.69 16.71
C HIS A 205 -1.76 0.70 16.69
N VAL A 206 -1.21 1.85 16.30
CA VAL A 206 0.22 2.19 16.39
C VAL A 206 0.35 3.23 17.50
N ALA A 207 1.28 3.01 18.42
CA ALA A 207 1.59 3.95 19.50
C ALA A 207 2.66 4.97 19.07
N GLU A 208 2.76 6.07 19.83
CA GLU A 208 3.65 7.18 19.51
C GLU A 208 5.11 6.77 19.74
N TYR A 209 5.85 6.55 18.67
CA TYR A 209 7.26 6.17 18.77
C TYR A 209 8.14 7.28 19.37
N GLY A 210 7.75 8.55 19.20
CA GLY A 210 8.45 9.68 19.81
C GLY A 210 8.59 9.55 21.34
N ARG A 211 7.57 9.01 22.03
CA ARG A 211 7.59 8.76 23.48
C ARG A 211 8.58 7.65 23.84
N GLU A 212 8.61 6.58 23.06
CA GLU A 212 9.56 5.47 23.24
C GLU A 212 11.00 5.96 23.07
N CYS A 213 11.28 6.71 22.02
CA CYS A 213 12.60 7.29 21.75
C CYS A 213 13.02 8.26 22.86
N TRP A 214 12.12 9.15 23.30
CA TRP A 214 12.39 10.10 24.39
C TRP A 214 12.79 9.39 25.69
N LEU A 215 12.07 8.31 26.06
CA LEU A 215 12.42 7.49 27.24
C LEU A 215 13.78 6.82 27.06
N ALA A 216 14.04 6.22 25.90
CA ALA A 216 15.32 5.56 25.60
C ALA A 216 16.51 6.54 25.63
N ARG A 217 16.27 7.83 25.33
CA ARG A 217 17.25 8.92 25.40
C ARG A 217 17.34 9.60 26.77
N GLY A 218 16.69 9.06 27.81
CA GLY A 218 16.71 9.63 29.16
C GLY A 218 16.07 11.01 29.25
N GLY A 219 15.11 11.29 28.37
CA GLY A 219 14.37 12.54 28.31
C GLY A 219 15.03 13.66 27.50
N ASN A 220 16.15 13.38 26.83
CA ASN A 220 16.88 14.37 26.04
C ASN A 220 16.98 13.96 24.57
N LEU A 221 16.05 14.44 23.74
CA LEU A 221 16.11 14.24 22.29
C LEU A 221 17.12 15.19 21.65
N HIS A 222 17.91 14.69 20.72
CA HIS A 222 18.76 15.51 19.84
C HIS A 222 18.07 15.74 18.50
N TYR A 223 18.49 16.78 17.78
CA TYR A 223 17.91 17.14 16.49
C TYR A 223 17.86 15.97 15.49
N ASP A 224 18.93 15.17 15.40
CA ASP A 224 19.01 14.03 14.48
C ASP A 224 18.02 12.90 14.85
N ASP A 225 17.53 12.85 16.10
CA ASP A 225 16.52 11.88 16.52
C ASP A 225 15.15 12.15 15.86
N LEU A 226 14.86 13.40 15.46
CA LEU A 226 13.53 13.79 14.99
C LEU A 226 13.24 13.17 13.62
N LEU A 227 14.21 13.17 12.72
CA LEU A 227 14.04 12.50 11.43
C LEU A 227 13.89 10.98 11.61
N HIS A 228 14.68 10.39 12.51
CA HIS A 228 14.57 8.97 12.86
C HIS A 228 13.17 8.63 13.40
N ILE A 229 12.65 9.43 14.33
CA ILE A 229 11.30 9.24 14.89
C ILE A 229 10.24 9.28 13.79
N GLY A 230 10.32 10.25 12.86
CA GLY A 230 9.39 10.37 11.75
C GLY A 230 9.40 9.13 10.84
N PHE A 231 10.58 8.61 10.49
CA PHE A 231 10.70 7.39 9.68
C PHE A 231 10.16 6.16 10.41
N THR A 232 10.58 5.94 11.65
CA THR A 232 10.16 4.77 12.43
C THR A 232 8.65 4.76 12.69
N GLN A 233 8.02 5.93 12.91
CA GLN A 233 6.56 6.02 13.00
C GLN A 233 5.89 5.48 11.72
N VAL A 234 6.37 5.89 10.53
CA VAL A 234 5.83 5.42 9.25
C VAL A 234 6.08 3.92 9.04
N GLU A 235 7.23 3.41 9.44
CA GLU A 235 7.54 1.98 9.39
C GLU A 235 6.59 1.18 10.27
N HIS A 236 6.34 1.62 11.50
CA HIS A 236 5.39 1.00 12.41
C HIS A 236 3.96 1.02 11.84
N GLU A 237 3.54 2.13 11.23
CA GLU A 237 2.25 2.20 10.55
C GLU A 237 2.12 1.22 9.39
N ASN A 238 3.16 1.11 8.55
CA ASN A 238 3.15 0.20 7.41
C ASN A 238 3.11 -1.27 7.88
N ALA A 239 3.89 -1.62 8.89
CA ALA A 239 3.89 -2.96 9.48
C ALA A 239 2.57 -3.30 10.20
N ALA A 240 1.93 -2.33 10.85
CA ALA A 240 0.63 -2.54 11.49
C ALA A 240 -0.51 -2.70 10.48
N ALA A 241 -0.43 -2.06 9.31
CA ALA A 241 -1.44 -2.20 8.24
C ALA A 241 -1.59 -3.65 7.74
N GLU A 242 -0.52 -4.46 7.75
CA GLU A 242 -0.61 -5.88 7.39
C GLU A 242 -1.47 -6.71 8.36
N ARG A 243 -1.60 -6.25 9.61
CA ARG A 243 -2.37 -6.92 10.67
C ARG A 243 -3.74 -6.26 10.93
N ALA A 244 -3.94 -5.04 10.42
CA ALA A 244 -5.18 -4.28 10.60
C ALA A 244 -6.38 -4.95 9.92
N SER A 245 -7.59 -4.64 10.40
CA SER A 245 -8.84 -4.95 9.71
C SER A 245 -9.10 -3.89 8.64
N ARG A 246 -10.29 -3.30 8.54
CA ARG A 246 -10.57 -2.21 7.59
C ARG A 246 -9.78 -0.94 7.91
N TYR A 247 -9.63 -0.65 9.20
CA TYR A 247 -9.04 0.59 9.69
C TYR A 247 -7.75 0.33 10.46
N LEU A 248 -6.78 1.24 10.40
CA LEU A 248 -5.62 1.30 11.28
C LEU A 248 -5.66 2.60 12.07
N VAL A 249 -5.56 2.54 13.39
CA VAL A 249 -5.54 3.74 14.24
C VAL A 249 -4.08 4.12 14.56
N CYS A 250 -3.68 5.35 14.25
CA CYS A 250 -2.31 5.84 14.41
C CYS A 250 -2.27 6.95 15.48
N ASP A 251 -1.67 6.66 16.63
CA ASP A 251 -1.15 7.66 17.56
C ASP A 251 0.35 7.73 17.32
N THR A 252 0.92 8.69 16.62
CA THR A 252 0.38 9.89 15.99
C THR A 252 0.86 9.89 14.53
N SER A 253 1.18 11.04 13.92
CA SER A 253 1.83 11.12 12.60
C SER A 253 3.19 11.84 12.64
N PRO A 254 3.96 11.77 11.54
CA PRO A 254 5.17 12.59 11.39
C PRO A 254 4.92 14.09 11.51
N LEU A 255 3.68 14.58 11.33
CA LEU A 255 3.32 15.98 11.59
C LEU A 255 3.56 16.38 13.06
N THR A 256 3.32 15.46 14.00
CA THR A 256 3.65 15.67 15.43
C THR A 256 5.15 15.76 15.64
N THR A 257 5.92 14.95 14.92
CA THR A 257 7.38 15.00 15.00
C THR A 257 7.92 16.30 14.41
N LEU A 258 7.31 16.80 13.32
CA LEU A 258 7.62 18.12 12.76
C LEU A 258 7.38 19.25 13.76
N PHE A 259 6.27 19.21 14.51
CA PHE A 259 6.02 20.16 15.60
C PHE A 259 7.16 20.18 16.62
N TYR A 260 7.57 19.01 17.13
CA TYR A 260 8.66 18.95 18.11
C TYR A 260 10.00 19.42 17.53
N SER A 261 10.28 19.12 16.27
CA SER A 261 11.50 19.62 15.61
C SER A 261 11.54 21.15 15.57
N ASP A 262 10.44 21.80 15.19
CA ASP A 262 10.32 23.26 15.20
C ASP A 262 10.36 23.83 16.63
N ALA A 263 9.60 23.25 17.55
CA ALA A 263 9.48 23.75 18.92
C ALA A 263 10.80 23.66 19.71
N LEU A 264 11.58 22.60 19.50
CA LEU A 264 12.82 22.35 20.25
C LEU A 264 14.07 22.93 19.54
N PHE A 265 14.09 22.97 18.21
CA PHE A 265 15.30 23.31 17.43
C PHE A 265 15.10 24.44 16.42
N GLY A 266 13.87 24.91 16.20
CA GLY A 266 13.56 25.98 15.24
C GLY A 266 13.84 25.62 13.78
N ARG A 267 13.98 24.32 13.46
CA ARG A 267 14.26 23.81 12.12
C ARG A 267 13.80 22.35 11.98
N ALA A 268 13.66 21.88 10.74
CA ALA A 268 13.35 20.48 10.44
C ALA A 268 13.96 20.06 9.10
N GLU A 269 14.44 18.82 9.03
CA GLU A 269 14.97 18.24 7.79
C GLU A 269 13.92 18.21 6.67
N PRO A 270 14.30 18.45 5.40
CA PRO A 270 13.38 18.38 4.26
C PRO A 270 12.65 17.03 4.18
N GLU A 271 13.34 15.94 4.50
CA GLU A 271 12.77 14.59 4.60
C GLU A 271 11.62 14.54 5.61
N LEU A 272 11.78 15.14 6.79
CA LEU A 272 10.75 15.15 7.83
C LEU A 272 9.55 15.99 7.39
N GLN A 273 9.78 17.11 6.71
CA GLN A 273 8.70 17.91 6.12
C GLN A 273 7.92 17.09 5.09
N ARG A 274 8.59 16.30 4.24
CA ARG A 274 7.92 15.39 3.29
C ARG A 274 7.15 14.28 4.00
N LEU A 275 7.69 13.70 5.07
CA LEU A 275 6.98 12.69 5.86
C LEU A 275 5.74 13.27 6.54
N ALA A 276 5.79 14.53 6.96
CA ALA A 276 4.67 15.22 7.59
C ALA A 276 3.48 15.42 6.64
N GLU A 277 3.69 15.40 5.31
CA GLU A 277 2.64 15.45 4.27
C GLU A 277 1.97 14.09 3.99
N ARG A 278 2.27 13.07 4.81
CA ARG A 278 1.70 11.73 4.64
C ARG A 278 0.17 11.77 4.68
N PRO A 279 -0.52 11.15 3.70
CA PRO A 279 -1.98 11.14 3.67
C PRO A 279 -2.55 10.18 4.71
N TYR A 280 -3.64 10.60 5.34
CA TYR A 280 -4.47 9.79 6.22
C TYR A 280 -5.91 9.86 5.72
N GLY A 281 -6.65 8.74 5.80
CA GLY A 281 -8.04 8.69 5.35
C GLY A 281 -8.97 9.46 6.27
N HIS A 282 -8.66 9.48 7.57
CA HIS A 282 -9.41 10.18 8.60
C HIS A 282 -8.46 10.87 9.56
N ILE A 283 -8.68 12.16 9.82
CA ILE A 283 -7.91 12.96 10.77
C ILE A 283 -8.81 13.35 11.94
N LEU A 284 -8.45 12.89 13.15
CA LEU A 284 -9.18 13.18 14.38
C LEU A 284 -8.31 14.05 15.29
N LEU A 285 -8.73 15.29 15.52
CA LEU A 285 -8.07 16.21 16.44
C LEU A 285 -8.66 16.06 17.84
N CYS A 286 -7.86 15.60 18.80
CA CYS A 286 -8.30 15.46 20.18
C CYS A 286 -8.26 16.82 20.88
N ALA A 287 -9.42 17.37 21.25
CA ALA A 287 -9.51 18.63 22.00
C ALA A 287 -8.82 18.57 23.37
N ASP A 288 -8.42 19.74 23.90
CA ASP A 288 -7.74 19.94 25.18
C ASP A 288 -8.70 20.17 26.36
N ASP A 289 -9.87 19.54 26.32
CA ASP A 289 -10.96 19.69 27.30
C ASP A 289 -10.85 18.80 28.54
N PHE A 290 -9.84 17.92 28.62
CA PHE A 290 -9.53 17.18 29.84
C PHE A 290 -8.92 18.10 30.91
N PRO A 291 -9.26 17.90 32.20
CA PRO A 291 -8.53 18.52 33.30
C PRO A 291 -7.04 18.19 33.18
N PHE A 292 -6.17 19.21 33.18
CA PHE A 292 -4.73 18.99 33.13
C PHE A 292 -4.29 18.27 34.43
N VAL A 293 -3.84 17.02 34.31
CA VAL A 293 -3.25 16.27 35.43
C VAL A 293 -1.74 16.18 35.21
N GLN A 294 -0.94 16.73 36.12
CA GLN A 294 0.51 16.73 36.00
C GLN A 294 1.09 15.41 36.55
N ASP A 295 1.64 14.56 35.68
CA ASP A 295 2.23 13.26 36.07
C ASP A 295 3.76 13.29 36.28
N GLY A 296 4.33 14.50 36.31
CA GLY A 296 5.77 14.71 36.53
C GLY A 296 6.65 14.66 35.27
N THR A 297 6.11 14.35 34.09
CA THR A 297 6.87 14.28 32.81
C THR A 297 6.45 15.31 31.74
N ARG A 298 5.49 16.19 32.05
CA ARG A 298 4.75 17.03 31.09
C ARG A 298 5.22 18.48 31.06
N GLN A 299 5.18 19.13 29.89
CA GLN A 299 5.34 20.59 29.76
C GLN A 299 4.07 21.34 30.20
N ASP A 300 4.17 22.67 30.38
CA ASP A 300 3.10 23.50 30.97
C ASP A 300 1.82 23.62 30.10
N ASP A 301 0.71 24.12 30.70
CA ASP A 301 -0.58 24.33 29.99
C ASP A 301 -0.45 25.25 28.75
N THR A 302 0.57 26.12 28.75
CA THR A 302 0.83 27.06 27.65
C THR A 302 1.37 26.33 26.42
N PHE A 303 2.28 25.37 26.64
CA PHE A 303 2.81 24.51 25.58
C PHE A 303 1.71 23.67 24.93
N ARG A 304 0.82 23.07 25.74
CA ARG A 304 -0.33 22.30 25.24
C ARG A 304 -1.24 23.13 24.34
N ARG A 305 -1.60 24.35 24.75
CA ARG A 305 -2.42 25.27 23.94
C ARG A 305 -1.71 25.71 22.67
N ARG A 306 -0.41 25.99 22.74
CA ARG A 306 0.42 26.31 21.56
C ARG A 306 0.40 25.16 20.56
N GLN A 307 0.58 23.93 21.04
CA GLN A 307 0.57 22.73 20.21
C GLN A 307 -0.80 22.52 19.54
N GLN A 308 -1.90 22.70 20.28
CA GLN A 308 -3.25 22.64 19.71
C GLN A 308 -3.50 23.69 18.63
N ALA A 309 -3.16 24.95 18.90
CA ALA A 309 -3.30 26.03 17.93
C ALA A 309 -2.45 25.76 16.68
N TRP A 310 -1.24 25.22 16.85
CA TRP A 310 -0.37 24.82 15.75
C TRP A 310 -1.01 23.72 14.89
N TYR A 311 -1.57 22.67 15.48
CA TYR A 311 -2.25 21.63 14.68
C TYR A 311 -3.41 22.20 13.87
N ARG A 312 -4.27 23.05 14.45
CA ARG A 312 -5.37 23.68 13.71
C ARG A 312 -4.86 24.49 12.52
N ASP A 313 -3.85 25.34 12.75
CA ASP A 313 -3.21 26.13 11.68
C ASP A 313 -2.61 25.24 10.58
N GLN A 314 -1.90 24.17 10.95
CA GLN A 314 -1.29 23.25 9.98
C GLN A 314 -2.32 22.47 9.16
N LEU A 315 -3.44 22.08 9.76
CA LEU A 315 -4.55 21.39 9.09
C LEU A 315 -5.28 22.36 8.15
N GLU A 316 -5.56 23.57 8.60
CA GLU A 316 -6.21 24.62 7.79
C GLU A 316 -5.36 25.04 6.58
N ARG A 317 -4.06 25.31 6.79
CA ARG A 317 -3.14 25.70 5.69
C ARG A 317 -3.00 24.63 4.62
N ARG A 318 -3.10 23.37 5.01
CA ARG A 318 -3.04 22.23 4.08
C ARG A 318 -4.39 21.90 3.44
N GLY A 319 -5.47 22.52 3.91
CA GLY A 319 -6.83 22.17 3.49
C GLY A 319 -7.20 20.73 3.88
N TRP A 320 -6.62 20.20 4.95
CA TRP A 320 -6.88 18.83 5.40
C TRP A 320 -8.15 18.80 6.23
N ALA A 321 -9.16 18.05 5.76
CA ALA A 321 -10.38 17.83 6.51
C ALA A 321 -10.08 17.05 7.79
N TYR A 322 -10.56 17.54 8.93
CA TYR A 322 -10.41 16.91 10.23
C TYR A 322 -11.68 17.05 11.06
N HIS A 323 -11.83 16.16 12.04
CA HIS A 323 -12.92 16.20 13.00
C HIS A 323 -12.35 16.38 14.40
N GLU A 324 -12.80 17.42 15.09
CA GLU A 324 -12.42 17.65 16.48
C GLU A 324 -13.29 16.81 17.40
N LEU A 325 -12.65 16.04 18.29
CA LEU A 325 -13.32 15.18 19.27
C LEU A 325 -13.22 15.81 20.64
N HIS A 326 -14.36 15.83 21.34
CA HIS A 326 -14.52 16.43 22.65
C HIS A 326 -15.06 15.43 23.67
N GLY A 327 -14.96 15.78 24.95
CA GLY A 327 -15.57 15.06 26.05
C GLY A 327 -14.76 13.85 26.53
N PRO A 328 -15.36 13.01 27.39
CA PRO A 328 -14.72 11.80 27.91
C PRO A 328 -14.44 10.77 26.80
N LEU A 329 -13.56 9.82 27.09
CA LEU A 329 -13.11 8.78 26.15
C LEU A 329 -14.27 8.06 25.45
N SER A 330 -15.34 7.73 26.16
CA SER A 330 -16.51 7.04 25.59
C SER A 330 -17.22 7.87 24.52
N GLU A 331 -17.34 9.18 24.72
CA GLU A 331 -17.97 10.09 23.76
C GLU A 331 -17.08 10.29 22.53
N ARG A 332 -15.76 10.41 22.73
CA ARG A 332 -14.78 10.48 21.63
C ARG A 332 -14.80 9.24 20.76
N VAL A 333 -14.85 8.04 21.37
CA VAL A 333 -14.99 6.78 20.63
C VAL A 333 -16.30 6.76 19.85
N ALA A 334 -17.42 7.12 20.48
CA ALA A 334 -18.72 7.15 19.80
C ALA A 334 -18.73 8.13 18.62
N GLY A 335 -18.19 9.34 18.80
CA GLY A 335 -18.08 10.34 17.73
C GLY A 335 -17.18 9.90 16.58
N ALA A 336 -16.05 9.24 16.88
CA ALA A 336 -15.20 8.66 15.84
C ALA A 336 -15.92 7.54 15.06
N LEU A 337 -16.64 6.65 15.75
CA LEU A 337 -17.38 5.58 15.09
C LEU A 337 -18.53 6.10 14.22
N ASP A 338 -19.28 7.11 14.68
CA ASP A 338 -20.34 7.74 13.90
C ASP A 338 -19.80 8.36 12.60
N LEU A 339 -18.64 9.02 12.69
CA LEU A 339 -17.96 9.57 11.51
C LEU A 339 -17.62 8.49 10.48
N LEU A 340 -17.06 7.36 10.92
CA LEU A 340 -16.61 6.28 10.04
C LEU A 340 -17.77 5.51 9.39
N GLN A 341 -18.97 5.57 9.97
CA GLN A 341 -20.18 4.95 9.42
C GLN A 341 -20.86 5.80 8.34
N ARG A 342 -20.54 7.10 8.25
CA ARG A 342 -21.08 7.97 7.21
C ARG A 342 -20.44 7.62 5.86
N PRO A 343 -21.22 7.51 4.77
CA PRO A 343 -20.64 7.39 3.44
C PRO A 343 -19.77 8.63 3.16
N PRO A 344 -18.66 8.49 2.41
CA PRO A 344 -17.83 9.63 2.05
C PRO A 344 -18.68 10.71 1.39
N GLN A 345 -18.56 11.96 1.85
CA GLN A 345 -19.25 13.10 1.24
C GLN A 345 -18.69 13.27 -0.19
N ALA A 346 -19.60 13.28 -1.17
CA ALA A 346 -19.32 13.30 -2.60
C ALA A 346 -18.68 14.60 -3.08
#